data_AF-A0A349E836-F1
#
_entry.id   AF-A0A349E836-F1
#
_cell.length_a   1.000
_cell.length_b   1.000
_cell.length_c   1.000
_cell.angle_alpha   90.00
_cell.angle_beta   90.00
_cell.angle_gamma   90.00
#
_symmetry.space_group_name_H-M   'P 1'
#
loop_
_entity.id
_entity.type
_entity.pdbx_description
1 polymer ?
#
loop_
_entity_poly.entity_id
_entity_poly.type
_entity_poly.pdbx_seq_one_letter_code
_entity_poly.pdbx_strand_id
1 'polypeptide(L)' 'WKQWPAYLEEDNRILIRDEGKIYEQCLDRVMGDAEKVVPVLAELGRKYMGGSGEQIPGSEIAVTSGAIWMFEVSDCE' A
#
# COMPACT_ATOMS: atom_id res chain seq x y z
N TRP A 1 15.27 -3.02 -7.74
CA TRP A 1 15.04 -2.03 -8.82
C TRP A 1 14.07 -0.90 -8.44
N LYS A 2 13.34 -0.99 -7.31
CA LYS A 2 12.74 0.18 -6.64
C LYS A 2 13.23 0.18 -5.20
N GLN A 3 14.06 1.16 -4.84
CA GLN A 3 14.65 1.28 -3.49
C GLN A 3 13.87 2.30 -2.63
N TRP A 4 12.98 3.09 -3.24
CA TRP A 4 12.21 4.13 -2.54
C TRP A 4 11.52 3.66 -1.26
N PRO A 5 10.98 2.42 -1.15
CA PRO A 5 10.30 2.03 0.08
C PRO A 5 11.25 1.95 1.28
N ALA A 6 12.54 1.66 1.06
CA ALA A 6 13.54 1.61 2.12
C ALA A 6 13.89 3.02 2.63
N TYR A 7 13.77 4.05 1.80
CA TYR A 7 14.02 5.44 2.21
C TYR A 7 12.93 5.98 3.12
N LEU A 8 11.73 5.38 3.11
CA LEU A 8 10.61 5.80 3.96
C LEU A 8 10.84 5.53 5.45
N GLU A 9 11.81 4.68 5.82
CA GLU A 9 12.20 4.50 7.22
C GLU A 9 12.88 5.75 7.79
N GLU A 10 13.51 6.57 6.93
CA GLU A 10 14.20 7.80 7.33
C GLU A 10 13.34 9.05 7.07
N ASP A 11 12.61 9.09 5.95
CA ASP A 11 11.73 10.20 5.57
C ASP A 11 10.50 9.64 4.84
N ASN A 12 9.35 9.64 5.52
CA ASN A 12 8.11 9.10 4.99
C ASN A 12 7.33 10.08 4.11
N ARG A 13 7.84 11.30 3.88
CA ARG A 13 7.19 12.31 3.04
C ARG A 13 7.32 11.94 1.57
N ILE A 14 6.23 12.11 0.83
CA ILE A 14 6.18 11.84 -0.60
C ILE A 14 5.33 12.87 -1.35
N LEU A 15 5.57 12.93 -2.66
CA LEU A 15 4.71 13.63 -3.62
C LEU A 15 3.88 12.60 -4.37
N ILE A 16 2.55 12.65 -4.21
CA ILE A 16 1.63 11.87 -5.02
C ILE A 16 1.14 12.76 -6.15
N ARG A 17 1.24 12.27 -7.40
CA ARG A 17 0.70 12.96 -8.57
C ARG A 17 -0.49 12.21 -9.13
N ASP A 18 -1.63 12.88 -9.18
CA ASP A 18 -2.85 12.36 -9.80
C ASP A 18 -3.54 13.46 -10.63
N GLU A 19 -3.97 13.10 -11.84
CA GLU A 19 -4.58 14.03 -12.82
C GLU A 19 -3.87 15.39 -12.98
N GLY A 20 -2.54 15.39 -12.92
CA GLY A 20 -1.72 16.60 -13.08
C GLY A 20 -1.61 17.48 -11.82
N LYS A 21 -2.26 17.11 -10.71
CA LYS A 21 -2.11 17.75 -9.41
C LYS A 21 -1.05 17.03 -8.59
N ILE A 22 -0.35 17.78 -7.73
CA ILE A 22 0.64 17.25 -6.79
C ILE A 22 0.08 17.40 -5.39
N TYR A 23 0.15 16.32 -4.63
CA TYR A 23 -0.25 16.24 -3.23
C TYR A 23 0.98 15.90 -2.40
N GLU A 24 1.28 16.75 -1.42
CA GLU A 24 2.28 16.48 -0.39
C GLU A 24 1.61 15.64 0.69
N GLN A 25 2.15 14.45 0.93
CA GLN A 25 1.56 13.42 1.79
C GLN A 25 2.66 12.62 2.48
N CYS A 26 2.27 11.83 3.47
CA CYS A 26 3.13 10.89 4.15
C CYS A 26 2.67 9.45 3.86
N LEU A 27 3.61 8.50 3.97
CA LEU A 27 3.34 7.07 3.76
C LEU A 27 3.65 6.28 5.02
N ASP A 28 2.61 5.70 5.60
CA ASP A 28 2.74 4.85 6.78
C ASP A 28 2.73 3.38 6.39
N ARG A 29 3.79 2.66 6.76
CA ARG A 29 3.91 1.25 6.39
C ARG A 29 2.88 0.40 7.13
N VAL A 30 2.02 -0.27 6.37
CA VAL A 30 1.03 -1.19 6.92
C VAL A 30 1.70 -2.54 7.18
N MET A 31 1.75 -2.94 8.45
CA MET A 31 2.33 -4.22 8.90
C MET A 31 1.30 -5.15 9.57
N GLY A 32 0.02 -4.77 9.56
CA GLY A 32 -1.07 -5.49 10.21
C GLY A 32 -2.44 -4.93 9.79
N ASP A 33 -3.48 -5.29 10.53
CA ASP A 33 -4.89 -4.92 10.26
C ASP A 33 -5.48 -5.62 9.02
N ALA A 34 -5.92 -6.86 9.21
CA ALA A 34 -6.53 -7.67 8.15
C ALA A 34 -7.80 -7.03 7.57
N GLU A 35 -8.57 -6.29 8.38
CA GLU A 35 -9.81 -5.64 7.96
C GLU A 35 -9.55 -4.54 6.93
N LYS A 36 -8.42 -3.83 7.05
CA LYS A 36 -7.95 -2.88 6.03
C LYS A 36 -7.25 -3.57 4.85
N VAL A 37 -6.38 -4.54 5.11
CA VAL A 37 -5.47 -5.11 4.10
C VAL A 37 -6.21 -5.98 3.06
N VAL A 38 -7.09 -6.88 3.51
CA VAL A 38 -7.71 -7.88 2.61
C VAL A 38 -8.55 -7.24 1.50
N PRO A 39 -9.40 -6.22 1.76
CA PRO A 39 -10.14 -5.53 0.70
C PRO A 39 -9.23 -4.84 -0.31
N VAL A 40 -8.10 -4.25 0.12
CA VAL A 40 -7.15 -3.56 -0.77
C VAL A 40 -6.44 -4.57 -1.68
N LEU A 41 -6.04 -5.73 -1.15
CA LEU A 41 -5.45 -6.81 -1.95
C LEU A 41 -6.44 -7.39 -2.97
N ALA A 42 -7.72 -7.50 -2.61
CA ALA A 42 -8.77 -7.90 -3.53
C ALA A 42 -8.90 -6.90 -4.69
N GLU A 43 -8.90 -5.59 -4.40
CA GLU A 43 -8.93 -4.53 -5.43
C GLU A 43 -7.68 -4.50 -6.31
N LEU A 44 -6.49 -4.74 -5.74
CA LEU A 44 -5.24 -4.92 -6.48
C LEU A 44 -5.39 -6.08 -7.49
N GLY A 45 -5.91 -7.21 -7.02
CA GLY A 45 -6.17 -8.39 -7.83
C GLY A 45 -7.11 -8.11 -9.00
N ARG A 46 -8.23 -7.44 -8.71
CA ARG A 46 -9.27 -7.07 -9.69
C ARG A 46 -8.77 -6.14 -10.78
N LYS A 47 -7.98 -5.13 -10.42
CA LYS A 47 -7.52 -4.09 -11.35
C LYS A 47 -6.29 -4.50 -12.17
N TYR A 48 -5.38 -5.29 -11.58
CA TYR A 48 -4.03 -5.46 -12.15
C TYR A 48 -3.60 -6.92 -12.34
N MET A 49 -4.26 -7.89 -11.71
CA MET A 49 -3.83 -9.30 -11.72
C MET A 49 -4.84 -10.25 -12.38
N GLY A 50 -5.93 -9.72 -12.94
CA GLY A 50 -6.98 -10.52 -13.60
C GLY A 50 -7.88 -11.29 -12.62
N GLY A 51 -7.85 -10.95 -11.34
CA GLY A 51 -8.74 -11.53 -10.32
C GLY A 51 -10.16 -10.97 -10.39
N SER A 52 -11.09 -11.61 -9.67
CA SER A 52 -12.50 -11.19 -9.58
C SER A 52 -12.75 -10.04 -8.59
N GLY A 53 -11.76 -9.71 -7.75
CA GLY A 53 -11.95 -8.83 -6.59
C GLY A 53 -12.56 -9.54 -5.38
N GLU A 54 -12.57 -10.86 -5.38
CA GLU A 54 -12.95 -11.65 -4.22
C GLU A 54 -11.90 -11.50 -3.11
N GLN A 55 -12.37 -11.34 -1.87
CA GLN A 55 -11.52 -11.32 -0.69
C GLN A 55 -11.02 -12.73 -0.39
N ILE A 56 -9.71 -12.90 -0.35
CA ILE A 56 -9.08 -14.20 -0.09
C ILE A 56 -8.64 -14.21 1.39
N PRO A 57 -9.25 -15.03 2.26
CA PRO A 57 -8.82 -15.15 3.65
C PRO A 57 -7.35 -15.58 3.75
N GLY A 58 -6.58 -14.95 4.64
CA GLY A 58 -5.15 -15.24 4.81
C GLY A 58 -4.24 -14.51 3.83
N SER A 59 -4.78 -13.75 2.88
CA SER A 59 -3.98 -12.97 1.93
C SER A 59 -3.19 -11.84 2.58
N GLU A 60 -3.63 -11.35 3.75
CA GLU A 60 -2.92 -10.36 4.55
C GLU A 60 -1.53 -10.83 4.99
N ILE A 61 -1.29 -12.15 5.04
CA ILE A 61 0.04 -12.73 5.33
C ILE A 61 1.09 -12.22 4.35
N ALA A 62 0.73 -11.96 3.09
CA ALA A 62 1.66 -11.41 2.11
C ALA A 62 2.17 -10.02 2.53
N VAL A 63 1.36 -9.23 3.22
CA VAL A 63 1.76 -7.91 3.75
C VAL A 63 2.55 -8.07 5.05
N THR A 64 2.02 -8.83 6.02
CA THR A 64 2.65 -8.97 7.34
C THR A 64 4.00 -9.71 7.29
N SER A 65 4.19 -10.62 6.33
CA SER A 65 5.48 -11.29 6.06
C SER A 65 6.50 -10.40 5.34
N GLY A 66 6.08 -9.23 4.83
CA GLY A 66 6.92 -8.33 4.04
C GLY A 66 7.11 -8.74 2.58
N ALA A 67 6.39 -9.75 2.09
CA ALA A 67 6.39 -10.12 0.66
C ALA A 67 5.74 -9.04 -0.23
N ILE A 68 4.76 -8.33 0.30
CA ILE A 68 4.14 -7.14 -0.27
C ILE A 68 4.36 -5.97 0.68
N TRP A 69 4.83 -4.85 0.15
CA TRP A 69 4.96 -3.63 0.92
C TRP A 69 3.74 -2.75 0.62
N MET A 70 2.92 -2.55 1.66
CA MET A 70 1.71 -1.75 1.61
C MET A 70 1.90 -0.51 2.48
N PHE A 71 1.38 0.63 1.99
CA PHE A 71 1.46 1.91 2.67
C PHE A 71 0.09 2.58 2.67
N GLU A 72 -0.31 3.12 3.82
CA GLU A 72 -1.43 4.03 3.95
C GLU A 72 -0.95 5.45 3.60
N VAL A 73 -1.76 6.19 2.85
CA VAL A 73 -1.50 7.61 2.57
C VAL A 73 -2.13 8.42 3.69
N SER A 74 -1.35 9.26 4.35
CA SER A 74 -1.75 10.09 5.47
C SER A 74 -1.26 11.52 5.28
N ASP A 75 -1.89 12.47 5.99
CA ASP A 75 -1.35 13.82 6.08
C ASP A 75 -0.06 13.79 6.92
N CYS A 76 0.93 14.60 6.53
CA CYS A 76 2.16 14.74 7.32
C CYS A 76 1.88 15.60 8.56
N GLU A 77 2.05 15.04 9.75
CA GLU A 77 2.01 15.77 11.03
C GLU A 77 3.20 16.72 11.21
#